data_AF-A0A5C6ZWX3-F1
#
_entry.id   AF-A0A5C6ZWX3-F1
#
_cell.length_a   1.000
_cell.length_b   1.000
_cell.length_c   1.000
_cell.angle_alpha   90.00
_cell.angle_beta   90.00
_cell.angle_gamma   90.00
#
_symmetry.space_group_name_H-M   'P 1'
#
loop_
_entity.id
_entity.type
_entity.pdbx_description
1 polymer ?
#
loop_
_entity_poly.entity_id
_entity_poly.type
_entity_poly.pdbx_seq_one_letter_code
_entity_poly.pdbx_strand_id
1 'polypeptide(L)'
;MNEQNELLGLLEDIKGLLSHRKKVMNVEDLVLYTGLSKSKIYKLTHLKLIPTGNNPNIRQKFFDKERIDAWLLGDPDLSDEFLEQQFNKKLLSNRK
;
A
#
# COMPACT_ATOMS: atom_id res chain seq x y z
N MET A 1 -38.67 2.68 -9.45
CA MET A 1 -37.66 3.63 -8.92
C MET A 1 -36.72 2.99 -7.90
N ASN A 2 -37.18 2.09 -7.01
CA ASN A 2 -36.28 1.45 -6.02
C ASN A 2 -35.32 0.40 -6.58
N GLU A 3 -35.79 -0.53 -7.42
CA GLU A 3 -34.93 -1.64 -7.92
C GLU A 3 -33.73 -1.16 -8.76
N GLN A 4 -33.90 -0.08 -9.55
CA GLN A 4 -32.79 0.49 -10.32
C GLN A 4 -31.73 1.13 -9.42
N ASN A 5 -32.16 1.79 -8.33
CA ASN A 5 -31.23 2.39 -7.36
C ASN A 5 -30.50 1.32 -6.55
N GLU A 6 -31.19 0.24 -6.16
CA GLU A 6 -30.57 -0.91 -5.48
C GLU A 6 -29.57 -1.62 -6.39
N LEU A 7 -29.91 -1.81 -7.67
CA LEU A 7 -28.99 -2.38 -8.67
C LEU A 7 -27.75 -1.50 -8.86
N LEU A 8 -27.92 -0.17 -8.93
CA LEU A 8 -26.78 0.76 -9.02
C LEU A 8 -25.88 0.71 -7.79
N GLY A 9 -26.45 0.59 -6.59
CA GLY A 9 -25.69 0.42 -5.35
C GLY A 9 -24.85 -0.86 -5.36
N LEU A 10 -25.48 -1.99 -5.69
CA LEU A 10 -24.79 -3.29 -5.84
C LEU A 10 -23.65 -3.24 -6.87
N LEU A 11 -23.83 -2.53 -7.99
CA LEU A 11 -22.80 -2.38 -9.01
C LEU A 11 -21.61 -1.56 -8.52
N GLU A 12 -21.83 -0.49 -7.75
CA GLU A 12 -20.74 0.27 -7.14
C GLU A 12 -20.01 -0.53 -6.06
N ASP A 13 -20.72 -1.34 -5.26
CA ASP A 13 -20.09 -2.25 -4.29
C ASP A 13 -19.21 -3.30 -4.98
N ILE A 14 -19.70 -3.93 -6.06
CA ILE A 14 -18.93 -4.89 -6.85
C ILE A 14 -17.70 -4.24 -7.46
N LYS A 15 -17.83 -3.03 -8.02
CA LYS A 15 -16.72 -2.27 -8.58
C LYS A 15 -15.69 -1.91 -7.52
N GLY A 16 -16.13 -1.57 -6.32
CA GLY A 16 -15.30 -1.43 -5.13
C GLY A 16 -14.55 -2.72 -4.81
N LEU A 17 -15.23 -3.86 -4.68
CA LEU A 17 -14.58 -5.15 -4.40
C LEU A 17 -13.56 -5.56 -5.46
N LEU A 18 -13.83 -5.28 -6.74
CA LEU A 18 -12.91 -5.58 -7.84
C LEU A 18 -11.68 -4.67 -7.84
N SER A 19 -11.79 -3.43 -7.37
CA SER A 19 -10.64 -2.51 -7.27
C SER A 19 -9.60 -2.99 -6.26
N HIS A 20 -10.02 -3.72 -5.21
CA HIS A 20 -9.14 -4.29 -4.18
C HIS A 20 -8.26 -5.44 -4.68
N ARG A 21 -8.56 -6.02 -5.86
CA ARG A 21 -7.73 -7.07 -6.49
C ARG A 21 -6.54 -6.51 -7.27
N LYS A 22 -6.46 -5.20 -7.47
CA LYS A 22 -5.36 -4.60 -8.23
C LYS A 22 -4.05 -4.78 -7.44
N LYS A 23 -3.03 -5.31 -8.12
CA LYS A 23 -1.67 -5.36 -7.57
C LYS A 23 -1.07 -3.96 -7.39
N VAL A 24 -1.39 -3.06 -8.33
CA VAL A 24 -0.89 -1.69 -8.36
C VAL A 24 -2.05 -0.72 -8.16
N MET A 25 -1.92 0.15 -7.16
CA MET A 25 -2.87 1.18 -6.82
C MET A 25 -2.37 2.55 -7.29
N ASN A 26 -3.27 3.38 -7.79
CA ASN A 26 -3.02 4.83 -7.91
C ASN A 26 -3.40 5.54 -6.59
N VAL A 27 -3.32 6.87 -6.56
CA VAL A 27 -3.65 7.65 -5.35
C VAL A 27 -5.12 7.50 -4.94
N GLU A 28 -6.07 7.46 -5.88
CA GLU A 28 -7.49 7.29 -5.56
C GLU A 28 -7.79 5.89 -5.02
N ASP A 29 -7.19 4.87 -5.63
CA ASP A 29 -7.28 3.48 -5.13
C ASP A 29 -6.74 3.41 -3.68
N LEU A 30 -5.63 4.09 -3.39
CA LEU A 30 -5.03 4.11 -2.05
C LEU A 30 -5.86 4.88 -1.03
N VAL A 31 -6.52 5.98 -1.42
CA VAL A 31 -7.48 6.70 -0.55
C VAL A 31 -8.62 5.79 -0.16
N LEU A 32 -9.22 5.11 -1.14
CA LEU A 32 -10.32 4.16 -0.91
C LEU A 32 -9.86 2.98 -0.03
N TYR A 33 -8.64 2.50 -0.25
CA TYR A 33 -8.11 1.34 0.46
C TYR A 33 -7.72 1.64 1.91
N THR A 34 -7.04 2.76 2.16
CA THR A 34 -6.46 3.08 3.48
C THR A 34 -7.34 3.99 4.34
N GLY A 35 -8.33 4.66 3.73
CA GLY A 35 -9.10 5.72 4.39
C GLY A 35 -8.32 7.00 4.66
N LEU A 36 -7.03 7.07 4.26
CA LEU A 36 -6.21 8.27 4.43
C LEU A 36 -6.64 9.35 3.44
N SER A 37 -6.60 10.61 3.89
CA SER A 37 -6.87 11.73 2.99
C SER A 37 -5.79 11.84 1.91
N LYS A 38 -6.19 12.30 0.73
CA LYS A 38 -5.28 12.53 -0.40
C LYS A 38 -4.10 13.44 -0.04
N SER A 39 -4.34 14.47 0.76
CA SER A 39 -3.29 15.36 1.30
C SER A 39 -2.28 14.62 2.18
N LYS A 40 -2.75 13.72 3.06
CA LYS A 40 -1.89 12.88 3.90
C LYS A 40 -1.02 11.96 3.04
N ILE A 41 -1.58 11.31 2.03
CA ILE A 41 -0.84 10.44 1.10
C ILE A 41 0.26 11.21 0.37
N TYR A 42 -0.04 12.40 -0.16
CA TYR A 42 1.00 13.22 -0.82
C TYR A 42 2.08 13.68 0.15
N LYS A 43 1.72 14.07 1.38
CA LYS A 43 2.70 14.42 2.42
C LYS A 43 3.64 13.25 2.73
N LEU A 44 3.10 12.05 2.92
CA LEU A 44 3.90 10.83 3.16
C LEU A 44 4.79 10.50 1.98
N THR A 45 4.28 10.63 0.75
CA THR A 45 5.02 10.36 -0.48
C THR A 45 6.21 11.33 -0.63
N HIS A 46 5.99 12.62 -0.38
CA HIS A 46 7.04 13.64 -0.43
C HIS A 46 8.13 13.39 0.61
N LEU A 47 7.74 12.98 1.83
CA LEU A 47 8.67 12.64 2.90
C LEU A 47 9.30 11.25 2.76
N LYS A 48 8.95 10.48 1.71
CA LYS A 48 9.39 9.09 1.50
C LYS A 48 9.04 8.16 2.67
N LEU A 49 7.96 8.45 3.39
CA LEU A 49 7.48 7.68 4.55
C LEU A 49 6.45 6.62 4.20
N ILE A 50 6.05 6.54 2.93
CA ILE A 50 5.13 5.52 2.40
C ILE A 50 5.79 4.83 1.20
N PRO A 51 5.70 3.50 1.07
CA PRO A 51 6.27 2.79 -0.07
C PRO A 51 5.63 3.22 -1.39
N THR A 52 6.41 3.89 -2.25
CA THR A 52 5.94 4.38 -3.55
C THR A 52 6.76 3.80 -4.69
N GLY A 53 6.14 3.62 -5.85
CA GLY A 53 6.83 3.31 -7.09
C GLY A 53 7.75 4.45 -7.54
N ASN A 54 8.92 4.11 -8.09
CA ASN A 54 9.98 5.05 -8.46
C ASN A 54 10.21 5.11 -9.99
N ASN A 55 9.16 4.95 -10.81
CA ASN A 55 9.31 5.05 -12.26
C ASN A 55 9.59 6.52 -12.67
N PRO A 56 10.77 6.83 -13.24
CA PRO A 56 11.14 8.21 -13.58
C PRO A 56 10.36 8.74 -14.79
N ASN A 57 9.79 7.86 -15.61
CA ASN A 57 9.09 8.22 -16.85
C ASN A 57 7.61 8.55 -16.63
N ILE A 58 7.10 8.37 -15.40
CA ILE A 58 5.67 8.52 -15.09
C ILE A 58 5.51 9.57 -13.99
N ARG A 59 4.79 10.65 -14.30
CA ARG A 59 4.52 11.74 -13.35
C ARG A 59 3.59 11.31 -12.20
N GLN A 60 2.68 10.38 -12.48
CA GLN A 60 1.69 9.88 -11.52
C GLN A 60 2.34 8.94 -10.50
N LYS A 61 1.78 8.91 -9.29
CA LYS A 61 2.24 8.04 -8.21
C LYS A 61 1.44 6.75 -8.18
N PHE A 62 2.17 5.65 -8.07
CA PHE A 62 1.63 4.30 -7.98
C PHE A 62 2.23 3.59 -6.77
N PHE A 63 1.47 2.66 -6.22
CA PHE A 63 1.76 1.95 -4.98
C PHE A 63 1.55 0.46 -5.23
N ASP A 64 2.47 -0.37 -4.74
CA ASP A 64 2.30 -1.81 -4.76
C ASP A 64 1.51 -2.24 -3.52
N LYS A 65 0.44 -3.02 -3.73
CA LYS A 65 -0.49 -3.38 -2.65
C LYS A 65 0.19 -4.17 -1.53
N GLU A 66 1.01 -5.16 -1.86
CA GLU A 66 1.69 -5.99 -0.86
C GLU A 66 2.64 -5.15 0.00
N ARG A 67 3.36 -4.21 -0.63
CA ARG A 67 4.25 -3.29 0.11
C ARG A 67 3.48 -2.33 1.01
N ILE A 68 2.30 -1.87 0.57
CA ILE A 68 1.43 -1.04 1.40
C ILE A 68 0.86 -1.84 2.57
N ASP A 69 0.43 -3.08 2.34
CA ASP A 69 -0.09 -3.96 3.38
C ASP A 69 0.95 -4.19 4.48
N ALA A 70 2.19 -4.54 4.08
CA ALA A 70 3.31 -4.66 5.00
C ALA A 70 3.56 -3.36 5.79
N TRP A 71 3.62 -2.22 5.10
CA TRP A 71 3.84 -0.93 5.74
C TRP A 71 2.73 -0.53 6.73
N LEU A 72 1.46 -0.84 6.41
CA LEU A 72 0.33 -0.61 7.32
C LEU A 72 0.43 -1.46 8.58
N LEU A 73 1.01 -2.65 8.47
CA LEU A 73 1.30 -3.55 9.61
C LEU A 73 2.58 -3.17 10.35
N GLY A 74 3.32 -2.16 9.89
CA GLY A 74 4.57 -1.70 10.51
C GLY A 74 5.82 -2.41 9.98
N ASP A 75 5.71 -3.20 8.90
CA ASP A 75 6.83 -3.90 8.31
C ASP A 75 7.59 -3.08 7.24
N PRO A 76 8.92 -3.25 7.14
CA PRO A 76 9.74 -4.06 8.02
C PRO A 76 9.88 -3.43 9.40
N ASP A 77 9.91 -4.25 10.44
CA ASP A 77 10.36 -3.82 11.75
C ASP A 77 11.78 -3.25 11.62
N LEU A 78 11.94 -1.96 11.93
CA LEU A 78 13.22 -1.25 11.88
C LEU A 78 13.75 -0.96 13.29
N SER A 79 13.20 -1.61 14.32
CA SER A 79 13.79 -1.54 15.66
C SER A 79 15.23 -2.05 15.65
N ASP A 80 16.08 -1.42 16.47
CA ASP A 80 17.49 -1.78 16.58
C ASP A 80 17.65 -3.28 16.94
N GLU A 81 16.75 -3.79 17.80
CA GLU A 81 16.70 -5.19 18.21
C GLU A 81 16.44 -6.13 17.02
N PHE A 82 15.44 -5.82 16.18
CA PHE A 82 15.16 -6.62 14.98
C PHE A 82 16.34 -6.60 14.00
N LEU A 83 16.94 -5.43 13.79
CA LEU A 83 18.08 -5.27 12.89
C LEU A 83 19.31 -6.07 13.38
N GLU A 84 19.59 -6.05 14.68
CA GLU A 84 20.69 -6.81 15.29
C GLU A 84 20.46 -8.32 15.17
N GLN A 85 19.21 -8.80 15.41
CA GLN A 85 18.86 -10.21 15.22
C GLN A 85 19.04 -10.67 13.77
N GLN A 86 18.60 -9.88 12.78
CA GLN A 86 18.79 -10.19 11.36
C GLN A 86 20.28 -10.21 10.97
N PHE A 87 21.06 -9.28 11.50
CA PHE A 87 22.50 -9.23 11.28
C PHE A 87 23.20 -10.49 11.82
N ASN A 88 22.91 -10.87 13.07
CA ASN A 88 23.46 -12.07 13.70
C ASN A 88 23.09 -13.35 12.94
N LYS A 89 21.85 -13.45 12.44
CA LYS A 89 21.39 -14.57 11.61
C LYS A 89 22.20 -14.72 10.31
N LYS A 90 22.52 -13.61 9.62
CA LYS A 90 23.38 -13.62 8.41
C LYS A 90 24.82 -14.02 8.71
N LEU A 91 25.38 -13.60 9.84
CA LEU A 91 26.72 -14.04 10.25
C LEU A 91 26.78 -15.57 10.48
N LEU A 92 25.73 -16.14 11.07
CA LEU A 92 25.64 -17.58 11.30
C LEU A 92 25.44 -18.36 9.98
N SER A 93 24.69 -17.83 9.01
CA SER A 93 24.49 -18.50 7.72
C SER A 93 25.76 -18.53 6.86
N ASN A 94 26.62 -17.52 6.98
CA ASN A 94 27.86 -17.41 6.21
C ASN A 94 29.03 -18.23 6.80
N ARG A 95 28.81 -18.93 7.92
CA ARG A 95 29.79 -19.80 8.59
C ARG A 95 29.66 -21.29 8.20
N LYS A 96 28.74 -21.63 7.30
CA LYS A 96 28.64 -22.95 6.65
C LYS A 96 29.17 -22.85 5.22
#